data_AF-A0A4Y2EXJ2-F1
#
_entry.id   AF-A0A4Y2EXJ2-F1
#
_cell.length_a   1.000
_cell.length_b   1.000
_cell.length_c   1.000
_cell.angle_alpha   90.00
_cell.angle_beta   90.00
_cell.angle_gamma   90.00
#
_symmetry.space_group_name_H-M   'P 1'
#
loop_
_entity.id
_entity.type
_entity.pdbx_description
1 polymer ?
#
loop_
_entity_poly.entity_id
_entity_poly.type
_entity_poly.pdbx_seq_one_letter_code
_entity_poly.pdbx_strand_id
1 'polypeptide(L)'
;MFAGESTAIGTLQNCQMRALSKIILRFDHYRWMHARFRGLTSTTWRCLKQLCPDLRVELNFMSAIQSRREVEFLIVPNMPISQLCCKFVNYTPQQPSIMEIEAFFNHLLACRTTDYLVSLCVKWTRPIPDLALPIIPFLLACGKLQYLLLLVFSPANGIDIY
;
A
#
# COMPACT_ATOMS: atom_id res chain seq x y z
N MET A 1 54.66 1.92 -23.76
CA MET A 1 53.68 1.05 -24.43
C MET A 1 52.40 1.10 -23.60
N PHE A 2 51.26 1.17 -24.27
CA PHE A 2 50.00 1.77 -23.82
C PHE A 2 49.32 1.13 -22.60
N ALA A 3 48.53 1.98 -21.93
CA ALA A 3 47.60 1.69 -20.85
C ALA A 3 46.56 0.62 -21.20
N GLY A 4 46.14 -0.11 -20.17
CA GLY A 4 44.99 -1.01 -20.18
C GLY A 4 44.17 -0.80 -18.91
N GLU A 5 43.77 0.45 -18.65
CA GLU A 5 42.75 0.76 -17.65
C GLU A 5 41.46 0.03 -18.04
N SER A 6 40.96 -0.75 -17.08
CA SER A 6 39.72 -1.52 -17.15
C SER A 6 38.54 -0.61 -17.48
N THR A 7 38.21 -0.53 -18.76
CA THR A 7 37.07 0.22 -19.32
C THR A 7 35.74 -0.52 -19.16
N ALA A 8 35.68 -1.55 -18.31
CA ALA A 8 34.48 -2.35 -18.08
C ALA A 8 33.56 -1.80 -16.97
N ILE A 9 33.97 -0.76 -16.25
CA ILE A 9 33.19 -0.17 -15.13
C ILE A 9 32.34 1.04 -15.59
N GLY A 10 32.64 1.61 -16.77
CA GLY A 10 31.97 2.83 -17.28
C GLY A 10 30.60 2.61 -17.95
N THR A 11 30.23 1.37 -18.28
CA THR A 11 29.02 1.09 -19.10
C THR A 11 27.75 0.82 -18.30
N LEU A 12 27.81 0.72 -16.96
CA LEU A 12 26.60 0.60 -16.13
C LEU A 12 25.97 1.96 -15.78
N GLN A 13 26.70 3.06 -15.96
CA GLN A 13 26.26 4.42 -15.61
C GLN A 13 25.36 5.09 -16.66
N ASN A 14 25.20 4.51 -17.85
CA ASN A 14 24.49 5.16 -18.96
C ASN A 14 23.19 4.46 -19.41
N CYS A 15 22.82 3.32 -18.82
CA CYS A 15 21.43 2.87 -18.88
C CYS A 15 20.65 3.57 -17.79
N GLN A 16 20.52 4.89 -17.92
CA GLN A 16 19.52 5.63 -17.17
C GLN A 16 18.19 4.97 -17.54
N MET A 17 17.62 4.19 -16.62
CA MET A 17 16.34 3.50 -16.76
C MET A 17 15.22 4.56 -16.73
N ARG A 18 15.28 5.51 -17.67
CA ARG A 18 14.43 6.71 -17.80
C ARG A 18 12.97 6.38 -18.10
N ALA A 19 12.63 5.10 -18.32
CA ALA A 19 11.30 4.72 -18.76
C ALA A 19 10.35 4.28 -17.63
N LEU A 20 10.86 3.80 -16.48
CA LEU A 20 9.97 3.23 -15.46
C LEU A 20 9.47 4.30 -14.48
N SER A 21 8.36 4.94 -14.85
CA SER A 21 7.70 5.96 -14.02
C SER A 21 6.53 5.41 -13.21
N LYS A 22 5.94 4.27 -13.60
CA LYS A 22 4.75 3.71 -12.95
C LYS A 22 4.79 2.19 -12.90
N ILE A 23 4.52 1.63 -11.72
CA ILE A 23 4.17 0.22 -11.53
C ILE A 23 2.72 0.14 -11.06
N ILE A 24 1.94 -0.77 -11.66
CA ILE A 24 0.56 -1.04 -11.26
C ILE A 24 0.49 -2.46 -10.74
N LEU A 25 0.11 -2.62 -9.48
CA LEU A 25 -0.06 -3.92 -8.84
C LEU A 25 -1.55 -4.15 -8.57
N ARG A 26 -2.06 -5.29 -9.02
CA ARG A 26 -3.46 -5.70 -8.84
C ARG A 26 -3.52 -7.07 -8.22
N PHE A 27 -4.04 -7.14 -7.00
CA PHE A 27 -4.26 -8.39 -6.28
C PHE A 27 -5.75 -8.63 -6.14
N ASP A 28 -6.19 -9.80 -6.62
CA ASP A 28 -7.56 -10.26 -6.47
C ASP A 28 -7.57 -11.41 -5.47
N HIS A 29 -8.62 -11.46 -4.64
CA HIS A 29 -8.84 -12.44 -3.58
C HIS A 29 -8.62 -13.88 -4.07
N TYR A 30 -9.14 -14.22 -5.26
CA TYR A 30 -9.03 -15.55 -5.85
C TYR A 30 -7.60 -15.91 -6.28
N ARG A 31 -6.79 -14.90 -6.63
CA ARG A 31 -5.40 -15.11 -7.07
C ARG A 31 -4.44 -15.19 -5.90
N TRP A 32 -4.82 -14.62 -4.75
CA TRP A 32 -3.98 -14.57 -3.55
C TRP A 32 -3.87 -15.92 -2.84
N MET A 33 -4.99 -16.64 -2.69
CA MET A 33 -5.04 -17.86 -1.87
C MET A 33 -4.15 -19.00 -2.39
N HIS A 34 -3.81 -18.97 -3.68
CA HIS A 34 -3.01 -20.01 -4.35
C HIS A 34 -1.58 -19.57 -4.72
N ALA A 35 -1.29 -18.27 -4.67
CA ALA A 35 0.01 -17.76 -5.09
C ALA A 35 0.95 -17.60 -3.89
N ARG A 36 2.06 -18.34 -3.88
CA ARG A 36 3.23 -18.09 -2.99
C ARG A 36 3.99 -16.81 -3.40
N PHE A 37 3.29 -15.82 -3.94
CA PHE A 37 3.91 -14.63 -4.50
C PHE A 37 4.41 -13.75 -3.36
N ARG A 38 5.71 -13.81 -3.07
CA ARG A 38 6.36 -12.80 -2.23
C ARG A 38 6.50 -11.54 -3.07
N GLY A 39 5.78 -10.49 -2.66
CA GLY A 39 5.96 -9.16 -3.23
C GLY A 39 7.42 -8.69 -3.11
N LEU A 40 7.73 -7.56 -3.75
CA LEU A 40 9.06 -6.98 -3.64
C LEU A 40 9.33 -6.53 -2.20
N THR A 41 10.56 -6.73 -1.73
CA THR A 41 10.95 -6.34 -0.38
C THR A 41 11.16 -4.83 -0.29
N SER A 42 11.16 -4.31 0.93
CA SER A 42 11.49 -2.92 1.25
C SER A 42 12.85 -2.48 0.67
N THR A 43 13.85 -3.36 0.65
CA THR A 43 15.16 -3.07 0.06
C THR A 43 15.09 -2.97 -1.46
N THR A 44 14.36 -3.86 -2.12
CA THR A 44 14.15 -3.79 -3.57
C THR A 44 13.41 -2.52 -3.98
N TRP A 45 12.36 -2.12 -3.25
CA TRP A 45 11.66 -0.86 -3.51
C TRP A 45 12.55 0.37 -3.36
N ARG A 46 13.39 0.40 -2.33
CA ARG A 46 14.37 1.47 -2.13
C ARG A 46 15.33 1.57 -3.32
N CYS A 47 15.90 0.44 -3.76
CA CYS A 47 16.80 0.43 -4.92
C CYS A 47 16.08 0.90 -6.20
N LEU A 48 14.86 0.41 -6.44
CA LEU A 48 14.05 0.84 -7.59
C LEU A 48 13.79 2.35 -7.57
N LYS A 49 13.49 2.93 -6.41
CA LYS A 49 13.27 4.37 -6.26
C LYS A 49 14.54 5.19 -6.47
N GLN A 50 15.72 4.67 -6.12
CA GLN A 50 17.00 5.32 -6.40
C GLN A 50 17.33 5.30 -7.90
N LEU A 51 17.08 4.17 -8.57
CA LEU A 51 17.32 4.03 -10.01
C LEU A 51 16.30 4.79 -10.86
N CYS A 52 15.06 4.87 -10.37
CA CYS A 52 13.93 5.55 -11.02
C CYS A 52 13.30 6.54 -10.02
N PRO A 53 13.86 7.76 -9.86
CA PRO A 53 13.38 8.74 -8.88
C PRO A 53 11.91 9.13 -9.04
N ASP A 54 11.40 9.11 -10.27
CA ASP A 54 10.01 9.44 -10.58
C ASP A 54 9.05 8.26 -10.43
N LEU A 55 9.54 7.08 -10.03
CA LEU A 55 8.73 5.87 -9.89
C LEU A 55 7.57 6.08 -8.90
N ARG A 56 6.37 5.77 -9.36
CA ARG A 56 5.13 5.74 -8.58
C ARG A 56 4.52 4.36 -8.61
N VAL A 57 3.89 3.96 -7.52
CA VAL A 57 3.11 2.73 -7.47
C VAL A 57 1.63 3.04 -7.32
N GLU A 58 0.84 2.33 -8.12
CA GLU A 58 -0.59 2.16 -7.93
C GLU A 58 -0.81 0.75 -7.40
N LEU A 59 -1.33 0.64 -6.17
CA LEU A 59 -1.63 -0.62 -5.53
C LEU A 59 -3.14 -0.76 -5.37
N ASN A 60 -3.69 -1.77 -6.02
CA ASN A 60 -5.09 -2.14 -5.87
C ASN A 60 -5.15 -3.57 -5.35
N PHE A 61 -5.80 -3.78 -4.20
CA PHE A 61 -6.10 -5.14 -3.78
C PHE A 61 -7.53 -5.28 -3.24
N MET A 62 -8.11 -6.42 -3.56
CA MET A 62 -9.38 -6.87 -3.01
C MET A 62 -9.13 -8.12 -2.19
N SER A 63 -9.55 -8.10 -0.93
CA SER A 63 -9.50 -9.28 -0.08
C SER A 63 -10.89 -9.59 0.48
N ALA A 64 -11.24 -10.88 0.51
CA ALA A 64 -12.40 -11.32 1.28
C ALA A 64 -12.18 -11.13 2.79
N ILE A 65 -10.93 -11.08 3.24
CA ILE A 65 -10.59 -11.05 4.66
C ILE A 65 -9.91 -9.72 4.98
N GLN A 66 -10.31 -9.08 6.07
CA GLN A 66 -9.59 -7.93 6.64
C GLN A 66 -8.36 -8.44 7.39
N SER A 67 -7.40 -9.07 6.71
CA SER A 67 -6.24 -9.68 7.37
C SER A 67 -5.10 -8.69 7.54
N ARG A 68 -4.62 -8.54 8.78
CA ARG A 68 -3.44 -7.71 9.07
C ARG A 68 -2.21 -8.20 8.32
N ARG A 69 -2.04 -9.53 8.24
CA ARG A 69 -0.90 -10.17 7.56
C ARG A 69 -0.87 -9.86 6.07
N GLU A 70 -2.04 -9.82 5.41
CA GLU A 70 -2.11 -9.51 3.98
C GLU A 70 -1.69 -8.06 3.71
N VAL A 71 -2.16 -7.12 4.54
CA VAL A 71 -1.78 -5.70 4.42
C VAL A 71 -0.29 -5.52 4.67
N GLU A 72 0.25 -6.11 5.74
CA GLU A 72 1.68 -6.05 6.09
C GLU A 72 2.59 -6.65 5.02
N PHE A 73 2.08 -7.65 4.30
CA PHE A 73 2.82 -8.30 3.22
C PHE A 73 2.78 -7.50 1.92
N LEU A 74 1.65 -6.89 1.58
CA LEU A 74 1.46 -6.12 0.34
C LEU A 74 2.05 -4.72 0.42
N ILE A 75 1.92 -4.08 1.57
CA ILE A 75 2.37 -2.71 1.82
C ILE A 75 3.60 -2.81 2.70
N VAL A 76 4.76 -2.54 2.09
CA VAL A 76 6.04 -2.57 2.77
C VAL A 76 6.69 -1.18 2.77
N PRO A 77 7.61 -0.89 3.70
CA PRO A 77 8.31 0.39 3.73
C PRO A 77 9.07 0.68 2.42
N ASN A 78 9.29 1.96 2.12
CA ASN A 78 9.99 2.47 0.92
C ASN A 78 9.27 2.26 -0.42
N MET A 79 8.11 1.60 -0.43
CA MET A 79 7.29 1.49 -1.62
C MET A 79 6.64 2.86 -1.93
N PRO A 80 6.88 3.47 -3.11
CA PRO A 80 6.41 4.82 -3.41
C PRO A 80 4.94 4.80 -3.86
N ILE A 81 4.04 4.38 -2.97
CA ILE A 81 2.61 4.24 -3.24
C ILE A 81 2.00 5.63 -3.41
N SER A 82 1.59 5.93 -4.63
CA SER A 82 0.89 7.17 -4.97
C SER A 82 -0.63 7.00 -5.01
N GLN A 83 -1.10 5.80 -5.30
CA GLN A 83 -2.52 5.47 -5.38
C GLN A 83 -2.74 4.14 -4.68
N LEU A 84 -3.61 4.14 -3.68
CA LEU A 84 -3.94 2.96 -2.90
C LEU A 84 -5.44 2.72 -2.94
N CYS A 85 -5.85 1.53 -3.39
CA CYS A 85 -7.23 1.07 -3.31
C CYS A 85 -7.29 -0.29 -2.59
N CYS A 86 -7.87 -0.28 -1.39
CA CYS A 86 -8.06 -1.47 -0.57
C CYS A 86 -9.56 -1.77 -0.50
N LYS A 87 -9.97 -2.95 -0.94
CA LYS A 87 -11.38 -3.38 -0.87
C LYS A 87 -11.52 -4.64 -0.05
N PHE A 88 -12.16 -4.52 1.10
CA PHE A 88 -12.56 -5.66 1.91
C PHE A 88 -14.03 -5.99 1.62
N VAL A 89 -14.33 -7.24 1.23
CA VAL A 89 -15.65 -7.61 0.71
C VAL A 89 -16.49 -8.47 1.64
N ASN A 90 -15.89 -9.28 2.53
CA ASN A 90 -16.68 -10.12 3.44
C ASN A 90 -16.49 -9.69 4.90
N TYR A 91 -17.60 -9.66 5.63
CA TYR A 91 -17.62 -9.59 7.09
C TYR A 91 -17.91 -10.99 7.63
N THR A 92 -16.88 -11.68 8.13
CA THR A 92 -17.05 -12.87 8.97
C THR A 92 -16.56 -12.53 10.38
N PRO A 93 -17.45 -12.50 11.40
CA PRO A 93 -17.09 -12.06 12.74
C PRO A 93 -15.94 -12.87 13.38
N GLN A 94 -15.77 -14.14 12.97
CA GLN A 94 -15.00 -15.17 13.68
C GLN A 94 -13.67 -15.57 13.02
N GLN A 95 -13.14 -14.80 12.08
CA GLN A 95 -11.85 -15.17 11.46
C GLN A 95 -10.64 -14.78 12.33
N PRO A 96 -9.64 -15.67 12.51
CA PRO A 96 -8.39 -15.28 13.15
C PRO A 96 -7.63 -14.27 12.27
N SER A 97 -6.95 -13.29 12.89
CA SER A 97 -6.13 -12.22 12.27
C SER A 97 -6.86 -11.01 11.66
N ILE A 98 -8.08 -10.72 12.12
CA ILE A 98 -8.81 -9.50 11.75
C ILE A 98 -7.98 -8.26 12.09
N MET A 99 -7.87 -7.35 11.14
CA MET A 99 -7.21 -6.06 11.25
C MET A 99 -8.22 -5.00 11.68
N GLU A 100 -7.86 -4.22 12.68
CA GLU A 100 -8.57 -3.00 13.05
C GLU A 100 -8.19 -1.86 12.08
N ILE A 101 -9.11 -0.91 11.89
CA ILE A 101 -8.87 0.25 11.01
C ILE A 101 -7.69 1.10 11.53
N GLU A 102 -7.52 1.19 12.85
CA GLU A 102 -6.38 1.86 13.46
C GLU A 102 -5.07 1.17 13.09
N ALA A 103 -5.01 -0.16 13.21
CA ALA A 103 -3.85 -0.93 12.79
C ALA A 103 -3.54 -0.73 11.30
N PHE A 104 -4.56 -0.57 10.45
CA PHE A 104 -4.39 -0.25 9.04
C PHE A 104 -3.69 1.09 8.83
N PHE A 105 -4.22 2.17 9.41
CA PHE A 105 -3.61 3.50 9.27
C PHE A 105 -2.23 3.59 9.93
N ASN A 106 -2.04 2.97 11.09
CA ASN A 106 -0.73 2.90 11.75
C ASN A 106 0.30 2.17 10.88
N HIS A 107 -0.09 1.09 10.20
CA HIS A 107 0.80 0.40 9.26
C HIS A 107 1.17 1.27 8.05
N LEU A 108 0.20 2.01 7.50
CA LEU A 108 0.45 2.95 6.40
C LEU A 108 1.43 4.06 6.81
N LEU A 109 1.30 4.58 8.04
CA LEU A 109 2.22 5.55 8.63
C LEU A 109 3.62 4.95 8.82
N ALA A 110 3.72 3.76 9.41
CA ALA A 110 4.99 3.07 9.63
C ALA A 110 5.72 2.77 8.31
N CYS A 111 4.98 2.49 7.24
CA CYS A 111 5.53 2.29 5.90
C CYS A 111 5.87 3.60 5.16
N ARG A 112 5.60 4.76 5.77
CA ARG A 112 5.78 6.10 5.17
C ARG A 112 5.07 6.27 3.84
N THR A 113 3.91 5.64 3.69
CA THR A 113 3.10 5.77 2.47
C THR A 113 2.62 7.21 2.24
N THR A 114 2.44 7.96 3.33
CA THR A 114 1.98 9.35 3.35
C THR A 114 2.91 10.32 2.60
N ASP A 115 4.19 9.98 2.41
CA ASP A 115 5.17 10.79 1.68
C ASP A 115 4.86 10.90 0.17
N TYR A 116 4.11 9.93 -0.36
CA TYR A 116 3.84 9.77 -1.79
C TYR A 116 2.36 9.69 -2.14
N LEU A 117 1.49 9.41 -1.17
CA LEU A 117 0.08 9.10 -1.39
C LEU A 117 -0.69 10.33 -1.92
N VAL A 118 -1.28 10.17 -3.10
CA VAL A 118 -2.13 11.16 -3.79
C VAL A 118 -3.61 10.78 -3.74
N SER A 119 -3.90 9.47 -3.79
CA SER A 119 -5.26 8.95 -3.74
C SER A 119 -5.35 7.75 -2.81
N LEU A 120 -6.33 7.78 -1.91
CA LEU A 120 -6.69 6.67 -1.03
C LEU A 120 -8.15 6.28 -1.21
N CYS A 121 -8.40 5.02 -1.51
CA CYS A 121 -9.72 4.41 -1.54
C CYS A 121 -9.74 3.20 -0.60
N VAL A 122 -10.60 3.21 0.40
CA VAL A 122 -10.74 2.12 1.37
C VAL A 122 -12.22 1.75 1.45
N LYS A 123 -12.55 0.51 1.08
CA LYS A 123 -13.85 -0.10 1.37
C LYS A 123 -13.70 -1.01 2.58
N TRP A 124 -14.28 -0.58 3.69
CA TRP A 124 -14.16 -1.19 5.00
C TRP A 124 -15.49 -1.81 5.44
N THR A 125 -15.49 -3.08 5.82
CA THR A 125 -16.71 -3.84 6.10
C THR A 125 -17.07 -3.95 7.57
N ARG A 126 -16.16 -3.58 8.48
CA ARG A 126 -16.44 -3.62 9.93
C ARG A 126 -17.00 -2.28 10.41
N PRO A 127 -17.86 -2.29 11.44
CA PRO A 127 -18.13 -1.11 12.22
C PRO A 127 -16.82 -0.49 12.73
N ILE A 128 -16.76 0.83 12.77
CA ILE A 128 -15.64 1.59 13.31
C ILE A 128 -16.20 2.45 14.45
N PRO A 129 -15.93 2.10 15.72
CA PRO A 129 -16.50 2.81 16.86
C PRO A 129 -16.10 4.29 16.92
N ASP A 130 -14.84 4.60 16.64
CA ASP A 130 -14.33 5.96 16.49
C ASP A 130 -13.39 6.02 15.28
N LEU A 131 -13.91 6.54 14.17
CA LEU A 131 -13.15 6.68 12.93
C LEU A 131 -12.20 7.88 12.99
N ALA A 132 -12.55 8.92 13.76
CA ALA A 132 -11.81 10.16 13.80
C ALA A 132 -10.41 9.96 14.38
N LEU A 133 -10.32 9.15 15.44
CA LEU A 133 -9.08 8.89 16.16
C LEU A 133 -7.94 8.35 15.27
N PRO A 134 -8.13 7.31 14.44
CA PRO A 134 -7.08 6.83 13.56
C PRO A 134 -6.95 7.60 12.23
N ILE A 135 -8.02 8.20 11.72
CA ILE A 135 -7.99 8.83 10.40
C ILE A 135 -7.38 10.23 10.43
N ILE A 136 -7.67 11.04 11.47
CA ILE A 136 -7.22 12.45 11.52
C ILE A 136 -5.69 12.54 11.51
N PRO A 137 -4.94 11.81 12.37
CA PRO A 137 -3.48 11.86 12.34
C PRO A 137 -2.91 11.41 11.00
N PHE A 138 -3.54 10.40 10.39
CA PHE A 138 -3.14 9.90 9.08
C PHE A 138 -3.30 10.95 7.98
N LEU A 139 -4.45 11.64 7.94
CA LEU A 139 -4.70 12.69 6.95
C LEU A 139 -3.77 13.89 7.15
N LEU A 140 -3.48 14.27 8.39
CA LEU A 140 -2.52 15.33 8.70
C LEU A 140 -1.09 14.98 8.23
N ALA A 141 -0.71 13.70 8.27
CA ALA A 141 0.58 13.24 7.74
C ALA A 141 0.63 13.20 6.21
N CYS A 142 -0.52 13.21 5.52
CA CYS A 142 -0.62 13.08 4.07
C CYS A 142 -0.54 14.43 3.34
N GLY A 143 0.67 15.00 3.21
CA GLY A 143 0.88 16.30 2.57
C GLY A 143 0.55 16.38 1.06
N LYS A 144 0.33 15.25 0.38
CA LYS A 144 0.07 15.18 -1.08
C LYS A 144 -1.28 14.57 -1.44
N LEU A 145 -2.09 14.19 -0.45
CA LEU A 145 -3.36 13.52 -0.68
C LEU A 145 -4.37 14.52 -1.27
N GLN A 146 -4.91 14.16 -2.43
CA GLN A 146 -5.92 14.95 -3.14
C GLN A 146 -7.29 14.29 -3.11
N TYR A 147 -7.31 12.94 -3.04
CA TYR A 147 -8.54 12.17 -3.12
C TYR A 147 -8.60 11.15 -1.98
N LEU A 148 -9.70 11.20 -1.22
CA LEU A 148 -10.03 10.23 -0.19
C LEU A 148 -11.44 9.69 -0.45
N LEU A 149 -11.54 8.38 -0.57
CA LEU A 149 -12.81 7.66 -0.55
C LEU A 149 -12.76 6.61 0.55
N LEU A 150 -13.58 6.78 1.58
CA LEU A 150 -13.72 5.81 2.65
C LEU A 150 -15.19 5.36 2.70
N LEU A 151 -15.42 4.08 2.39
CA LEU A 151 -16.73 3.45 2.44
C LEU A 151 -16.76 2.51 3.63
N VAL A 152 -17.53 2.85 4.66
CA VAL A 152 -17.69 2.03 5.87
C VAL A 152 -19.08 1.42 5.88
N PHE A 153 -19.18 0.10 5.99
CA PHE A 153 -20.45 -0.57 6.20
C PHE A 153 -20.70 -0.69 7.71
N SER A 154 -21.74 -0.01 8.18
CA SER A 154 -22.29 -0.23 9.51
C SER A 154 -23.48 -1.20 9.38
N PRO A 155 -23.52 -2.33 10.13
CA PRO A 155 -24.75 -3.10 10.25
C PRO A 155 -25.81 -2.21 10.92
N ALA A 156 -26.99 -2.11 10.31
CA ALA A 156 -28.13 -1.32 10.80
C ALA A 156 -28.78 -1.89 12.08
N ASN A 157 -28.06 -2.69 12.87
CA ASN A 157 -28.60 -3.47 13.97
C ASN A 157 -28.49 -2.74 15.32
N GLY A 158 -28.38 -1.40 15.32
CA GLY A 158 -28.17 -0.61 16.53
C GLY A 158 -28.59 0.85 16.40
N ILE A 159 -29.57 1.16 15.55
CA ILE A 159 -30.35 2.40 15.76
C ILE A 159 -31.26 2.08 16.95
N ASP A 160 -30.75 2.31 18.16
CA ASP A 160 -31.63 2.56 19.30
C ASP A 160 -32.28 3.91 19.02
N ILE A 161 -33.55 3.85 18.66
CA ILE A 161 -34.43 5.00 18.53
C ILE A 161 -34.63 5.49 19.97
N TYR A 162 -33.85 6.50 20.38
CA TYR A 162 -34.12 7.27 21.60
C TYR A 162 -35.31 8.19 21.39
#